data_AF-B4IZP8-F1
#
_entry.id   AF-B4IZP8-F1
#
_cell.length_a   1.000
_cell.length_b   1.000
_cell.length_c   1.000
_cell.angle_alpha   90.00
_cell.angle_beta   90.00
_cell.angle_gamma   90.00
#
_symmetry.space_group_name_H-M   'P 1'
#
loop_
_entity.id
_entity.type
_entity.pdbx_description
1 polymer ?
#
loop_
_entity_poly.entity_id
_entity_poly.type
_entity_poly.pdbx_seq_one_letter_code
_entity_poly.pdbx_strand_id
1 'polypeptide(L)'
;MCTNNPAKTRARKRGCHHANLIAIGYFIVLLALIEPVLVEGDGDLLGHGTTHEQLGQRHFPPVDLTPYSSTVHYSADRNRSSWAITPVFNFTHCLFDAFVSSNSALPPGYLSVKNGDTLALGPKVEKNDWSALLAHYWLALVWVFFLVLLIFLMPFIGVCYCCFCCCRRCKKGCPPCQAKEDSCRNMVCSMLLLLLILFMLLGAIIAFTSNRTLDRGLDDTRVTVRRGTEDTCRFLKDVSDHIHHIFIHNYEELEAHINDMLTNAHLHIFLDLADVSEANAIEQLERIMDNMKEATVLMRRVDKLEKDLRFYGTQLRDGVRGAKRDVNYACANLISHEKCQSFLRNSAMEFVDASPCLHLDKMPNTTVFVDGMRSIILEMQNVEIPKKALQRFQEIGVKIHTVLQQVIPPLVRDVTKGRKEFETRSGQIRTLIDKVISDIHMRTLRSTQSFEDVYEKFGSGRSYVNAFASILIITVAIIVIVALICSCCGRLAVGATCLLIQFHCPICMGAPIVPDLVPGQGNRFLAGRNDGDFIILTDQLESESNVLEVKESQTSNNKRKQE
;
A
#
# COMPACT_ATOMS: atom_id res chain seq x y z
N MET A 1 21.37 -6.11 34.66
CA MET A 1 20.91 -6.93 35.79
C MET A 1 20.34 -8.23 35.25
N CYS A 2 20.79 -9.37 35.79
CA CYS A 2 20.25 -10.69 35.47
C CYS A 2 19.21 -11.07 36.52
N THR A 3 18.11 -11.70 36.10
CA THR A 3 17.35 -12.64 36.96
C THR A 3 16.83 -13.79 36.11
N ASN A 4 17.50 -14.94 36.22
CA ASN A 4 16.87 -16.26 36.03
C ASN A 4 15.82 -16.44 37.16
N ASN A 5 14.91 -17.43 37.23
CA ASN A 5 14.85 -18.82 36.73
C ASN A 5 13.38 -19.35 36.99
N PRO A 6 13.04 -20.64 37.00
CA PRO A 6 12.95 -21.58 35.87
C PRO A 6 11.57 -22.30 35.73
N ALA A 7 11.45 -23.06 34.63
CA ALA A 7 10.75 -24.35 34.52
C ALA A 7 9.25 -24.50 34.88
N LYS A 8 8.46 -24.82 33.85
CA LYS A 8 7.68 -26.08 33.86
C LYS A 8 7.47 -26.66 32.45
N THR A 9 8.15 -27.77 32.19
CA THR A 9 7.92 -28.62 31.02
C THR A 9 6.57 -29.32 31.12
N ARG A 10 5.75 -29.24 30.07
CA ARG A 10 4.78 -30.30 29.74
C ARG A 10 4.47 -30.30 28.25
N ALA A 11 4.94 -31.35 27.58
CA ALA A 11 4.58 -31.62 26.20
C ALA A 11 3.06 -31.81 26.09
N ARG A 12 2.44 -31.19 25.08
CA ARG A 12 1.07 -31.52 24.67
C ARG A 12 1.02 -31.68 23.16
N LYS A 13 1.06 -32.95 22.71
CA LYS A 13 0.61 -33.35 21.37
C LYS A 13 -0.69 -32.61 21.06
N ARG A 14 -0.72 -31.84 19.97
CA ARG A 14 -1.97 -31.35 19.37
C ARG A 14 -2.22 -32.14 18.10
N GLY A 15 -3.33 -32.87 18.09
CA GLY A 15 -3.88 -33.48 16.89
C GLY A 15 -4.47 -32.42 15.96
N CYS A 16 -4.76 -32.84 14.73
CA CYS A 16 -5.35 -31.99 13.70
C CYS A 16 -6.89 -31.87 13.86
N HIS A 17 -7.45 -30.86 13.19
CA HIS A 17 -8.88 -30.53 13.04
C HIS A 17 -9.66 -29.92 14.22
N HIS A 18 -10.60 -29.03 13.84
CA HIS A 18 -11.57 -28.26 14.66
C HIS A 18 -11.08 -27.05 15.48
N ALA A 19 -10.48 -26.05 14.82
CA ALA A 19 -10.26 -24.71 15.41
C ALA A 19 -10.56 -23.48 14.51
N ASN A 20 -10.95 -23.66 13.23
CA ASN A 20 -11.00 -22.54 12.26
C ASN A 20 -12.39 -21.90 12.04
N LEU A 21 -13.44 -22.35 12.72
CA LEU A 21 -14.81 -21.79 12.55
C LEU A 21 -15.22 -20.76 13.63
N ILE A 22 -14.50 -20.70 14.75
CA ILE A 22 -14.82 -19.77 15.86
C ILE A 22 -14.02 -18.46 15.75
N ALA A 23 -12.84 -18.47 15.12
CA ALA A 23 -12.01 -17.28 14.92
C ALA A 23 -12.61 -16.25 13.94
N ILE A 24 -13.41 -16.70 12.96
CA ILE A 24 -14.00 -15.84 11.92
C ILE A 24 -15.14 -14.98 12.49
N GLY A 25 -15.91 -15.50 13.45
CA GLY A 25 -17.02 -14.76 14.08
C GLY A 25 -16.58 -13.56 14.91
N TYR A 26 -15.43 -13.64 15.58
CA TYR A 26 -14.92 -12.54 16.42
C TYR A 26 -14.37 -11.35 15.60
N PHE A 27 -13.89 -11.60 14.38
CA PHE A 27 -13.30 -10.56 13.54
C PHE A 27 -14.35 -9.60 12.94
N ILE A 28 -15.56 -10.12 12.69
CA ILE A 28 -16.67 -9.34 12.10
C ILE A 28 -17.31 -8.41 13.14
N VAL A 29 -17.36 -8.82 14.42
CA VAL A 29 -17.90 -7.97 15.51
C VAL A 29 -16.94 -6.84 15.88
N LEU A 30 -15.62 -7.03 15.75
CA LEU A 30 -14.63 -5.97 16.04
C LEU A 30 -14.60 -4.86 14.99
N LEU A 31 -14.97 -5.17 13.74
CA LEU A 31 -15.02 -4.21 12.62
C LEU A 31 -16.27 -3.33 12.60
N ALA A 32 -17.27 -3.61 13.44
CA ALA A 32 -18.53 -2.86 13.53
C ALA A 32 -18.55 -1.80 14.65
N LEU A 33 -17.41 -1.57 15.32
CA LEU A 33 -17.28 -0.68 16.49
C LEU A 33 -16.31 0.50 16.29
N ILE A 34 -15.98 0.84 15.05
CA ILE A 34 -15.15 2.01 14.72
C ILE A 34 -15.90 2.87 13.69
N GLU A 35 -16.76 3.75 14.17
CA GLU A 35 -17.09 4.97 13.44
C GLU A 35 -15.94 5.98 13.63
N PRO A 36 -15.43 6.60 12.56
CA PRO A 36 -14.52 7.73 12.71
C PRO A 36 -15.33 8.95 13.16
N VAL A 37 -15.15 9.35 14.42
CA VAL A 37 -15.50 10.71 14.86
C VAL A 37 -14.58 11.67 14.10
N LEU A 38 -15.07 12.20 12.98
CA LEU A 38 -14.43 13.30 12.29
C LEU A 38 -14.62 14.55 13.17
N VAL A 39 -13.59 14.93 13.90
CA VAL A 39 -13.60 16.18 14.66
C VAL A 39 -13.47 17.32 13.67
N GLU A 40 -14.61 17.93 13.36
CA GLU A 40 -14.70 19.24 12.73
C GLU A 40 -14.48 20.32 13.81
N GLY A 41 -13.82 21.42 13.43
CA GLY A 41 -13.44 22.49 14.36
C GLY A 41 -11.94 22.48 14.67
N ASP A 42 -11.14 22.90 13.70
CA ASP A 42 -9.84 23.50 14.02
C ASP A 42 -10.13 24.73 14.89
N GLY A 43 -9.57 24.76 16.09
CA GLY A 43 -10.06 25.61 17.15
C GLY A 43 -9.71 27.07 16.92
N ASP A 44 -10.74 27.89 16.69
CA ASP A 44 -10.78 29.34 16.84
C ASP A 44 -9.66 29.88 17.74
N LEU A 45 -8.54 30.28 17.13
CA LEU A 45 -7.58 31.22 17.75
C LEU A 45 -8.15 32.65 17.61
N LEU A 46 -9.43 32.79 17.96
CA LEU A 46 -10.24 33.98 17.75
C LEU A 46 -9.98 34.96 18.90
N GLY A 47 -8.78 35.52 18.89
CA GLY A 47 -8.62 36.89 19.36
C GLY A 47 -9.64 37.74 18.59
N HIS A 48 -10.38 38.60 19.29
CA HIS A 48 -11.16 39.62 18.59
C HIS A 48 -10.17 40.54 17.91
N GLY A 49 -9.97 40.29 16.62
CA GLY A 49 -9.08 41.04 15.75
C GLY A 49 -9.37 42.53 15.79
N THR A 50 -8.40 43.32 15.39
CA THR A 50 -8.55 44.77 15.17
C THR A 50 -9.74 45.07 14.26
N THR A 51 -10.31 46.27 14.33
CA THR A 51 -11.58 46.57 13.64
C THR A 51 -11.50 46.39 12.12
N HIS A 52 -10.31 46.49 11.51
CA HIS A 52 -10.07 46.16 10.09
C HIS A 52 -10.02 44.65 9.80
N GLU A 53 -9.51 43.82 10.72
CA GLU A 53 -9.57 42.36 10.62
C GLU A 53 -11.02 41.86 10.66
N GLN A 54 -11.85 42.45 11.51
CA GLN A 54 -13.29 42.16 11.59
C GLN A 54 -14.05 42.57 10.30
N LEU A 55 -13.53 43.56 9.56
CA LEU A 55 -14.04 43.97 8.25
C LEU A 55 -13.52 43.11 7.08
N GLY A 56 -12.77 42.03 7.38
CA GLY A 56 -12.35 41.02 6.40
C GLY A 56 -10.95 41.22 5.81
N GLN A 57 -10.20 42.24 6.24
CA GLN A 57 -8.79 42.37 5.87
C GLN A 57 -7.92 41.49 6.78
N ARG A 58 -7.65 40.24 6.36
CA ARG A 58 -6.70 39.37 7.06
C ARG A 58 -5.33 40.03 7.13
N HIS A 59 -4.84 40.23 8.35
CA HIS A 59 -3.65 41.03 8.59
C HIS A 59 -2.37 40.37 8.09
N PHE A 60 -2.23 39.07 8.36
CA PHE A 60 -1.18 38.23 7.82
C PHE A 60 -1.84 36.94 7.30
N PRO A 61 -1.98 36.76 5.97
CA PRO A 61 -2.49 35.50 5.45
C PRO A 61 -1.52 34.35 5.81
N PRO A 62 -2.03 33.11 5.94
CA PRO A 62 -1.16 31.94 6.02
C PRO A 62 -0.39 31.79 4.70
N VAL A 63 0.81 31.23 4.76
CA VAL A 63 1.58 30.92 3.55
C VAL A 63 0.96 29.71 2.82
N ASP A 64 0.43 29.94 1.63
CA ASP A 64 -0.07 28.89 0.74
C ASP A 64 1.09 28.21 0.02
N LEU A 65 1.51 27.05 0.54
CA LEU A 65 2.60 26.24 -0.03
C LEU A 65 2.05 25.23 -1.04
N THR A 66 2.74 25.04 -2.17
CA THR A 66 2.32 24.02 -3.15
C THR A 66 2.61 22.60 -2.65
N PRO A 67 1.62 21.68 -2.69
CA PRO A 67 1.82 20.31 -2.21
C PRO A 67 2.64 19.48 -3.21
N TYR A 68 3.57 18.68 -2.72
CA TYR A 68 4.28 17.69 -3.53
C TYR A 68 3.37 16.52 -3.92
N SER A 69 3.46 16.05 -5.16
CA SER A 69 2.70 14.90 -5.67
C SER A 69 3.64 13.86 -6.27
N SER A 70 3.69 12.68 -5.66
CA SER A 70 4.47 11.54 -6.18
C SER A 70 3.81 10.94 -7.41
N THR A 71 4.61 10.63 -8.42
CA THR A 71 4.18 9.97 -9.67
C THR A 71 4.72 8.56 -9.83
N VAL A 72 5.26 7.96 -8.75
CA VAL A 72 5.91 6.65 -8.81
C VAL A 72 4.90 5.50 -8.79
N HIS A 73 5.02 4.61 -9.76
CA HIS A 73 4.35 3.31 -9.78
C HIS A 73 5.31 2.20 -9.33
N TYR A 74 4.89 1.43 -8.34
CA TYR A 74 5.62 0.29 -7.79
C TYR A 74 5.19 -1.04 -8.43
N SER A 75 6.08 -2.03 -8.44
CA SER A 75 5.76 -3.37 -8.97
C SER A 75 4.82 -4.13 -8.02
N ALA A 76 3.74 -4.68 -8.56
CA ALA A 76 2.84 -5.55 -7.78
C ALA A 76 3.42 -6.96 -7.60
N ASP A 77 3.17 -7.55 -6.43
CA ASP A 77 3.54 -8.94 -6.14
C ASP A 77 2.77 -9.94 -7.03
N ARG A 78 3.45 -11.01 -7.44
CA ARG A 78 2.82 -12.11 -8.19
C ARG A 78 2.18 -13.09 -7.23
N ASN A 79 0.87 -13.33 -7.38
CA ASN A 79 0.18 -14.38 -6.66
C ASN A 79 0.69 -15.77 -7.11
N ARG A 80 1.31 -16.53 -6.19
CA ARG A 80 1.96 -17.83 -6.45
C ARG A 80 1.16 -18.98 -5.83
N SER A 81 0.80 -19.99 -6.63
CA SER A 81 0.14 -21.21 -6.15
C SER A 81 1.16 -22.29 -5.76
N SER A 82 1.38 -22.48 -4.45
CA SER A 82 2.34 -23.46 -3.89
C SER A 82 1.75 -24.84 -3.59
N TRP A 83 0.44 -25.03 -3.81
CA TRP A 83 -0.39 -26.10 -3.23
C TRP A 83 0.17 -27.54 -3.35
N ALA A 84 0.83 -27.86 -4.46
CA ALA A 84 1.34 -29.21 -4.73
C ALA A 84 2.57 -29.61 -3.90
N ILE A 85 3.32 -28.64 -3.33
CA ILE A 85 4.62 -28.89 -2.68
C ILE A 85 4.58 -28.64 -1.18
N THR A 86 3.72 -27.73 -0.71
CA THR A 86 3.46 -27.45 0.71
C THR A 86 3.37 -28.70 1.61
N PRO A 87 2.61 -29.78 1.27
CA PRO A 87 2.55 -30.96 2.15
C PRO A 87 3.88 -31.71 2.22
N VAL A 88 4.62 -31.81 1.12
CA VAL A 88 5.93 -32.47 1.07
C VAL A 88 6.95 -31.67 1.85
N PHE A 89 6.99 -30.35 1.62
CA PHE A 89 7.86 -29.40 2.31
C PHE A 89 7.70 -29.49 3.84
N ASN A 90 6.45 -29.44 4.32
CA ASN A 90 6.13 -29.57 5.75
C ASN A 90 6.56 -30.91 6.34
N PHE A 91 6.36 -32.02 5.59
CA PHE A 91 6.82 -33.34 6.02
C PHE A 91 8.34 -33.45 6.07
N THR A 92 9.04 -32.95 5.04
CA THR A 92 10.50 -32.96 5.01
C THR A 92 11.12 -32.09 6.10
N HIS A 93 10.56 -30.91 6.39
CA HIS A 93 11.04 -30.08 7.49
C HIS A 93 10.84 -30.76 8.84
N CYS A 94 9.65 -31.31 9.11
CA CYS A 94 9.39 -32.10 10.33
C CYS A 94 10.39 -33.25 10.51
N LEU A 95 10.80 -33.91 9.42
CA LEU A 95 11.79 -34.97 9.43
C LEU A 95 13.21 -34.43 9.65
N PHE A 96 13.64 -33.41 8.91
CA PHE A 96 14.98 -32.83 9.06
C PHE A 96 15.18 -32.19 10.44
N ASP A 97 14.19 -31.47 10.97
CA ASP A 97 14.23 -30.87 12.31
C ASP A 97 14.32 -31.94 13.42
N ALA A 98 13.81 -33.15 13.17
CA ALA A 98 13.89 -34.28 14.10
C ALA A 98 15.22 -35.05 14.03
N PHE A 99 15.92 -35.04 12.89
CA PHE A 99 17.16 -35.80 12.67
C PHE A 99 18.44 -34.95 12.61
N VAL A 100 18.35 -33.63 12.37
CA VAL A 100 19.48 -32.70 12.26
C VAL A 100 19.36 -31.63 13.35
N SER A 101 20.01 -31.87 14.50
CA SER A 101 19.78 -31.12 15.74
C SER A 101 20.40 -29.72 15.82
N SER A 102 20.81 -29.11 14.71
CA SER A 102 21.53 -27.82 14.71
C SER A 102 20.72 -26.70 14.06
N ASN A 103 20.60 -25.58 14.76
CA ASN A 103 19.83 -24.39 14.35
C ASN A 103 20.36 -23.64 13.11
N SER A 104 21.39 -24.16 12.42
CA SER A 104 22.04 -23.53 11.28
C SER A 104 22.15 -24.50 10.10
N ALA A 105 21.50 -24.18 8.98
CA ALA A 105 21.46 -25.06 7.80
C ALA A 105 22.84 -25.28 7.11
N LEU A 106 23.80 -24.37 7.31
CA LEU A 106 25.18 -24.56 6.85
C LEU A 106 26.17 -24.21 7.96
N PRO A 107 27.24 -25.02 8.17
CA PRO A 107 28.31 -24.66 9.09
C PRO A 107 29.15 -23.47 8.56
N PRO A 108 29.82 -22.71 9.45
CA PRO A 108 30.56 -21.50 9.06
C PRO A 108 31.75 -21.80 8.12
N GLY A 109 31.92 -20.94 7.13
CA GLY A 109 33.02 -20.98 6.15
C GLY A 109 32.70 -21.57 4.78
N TYR A 110 31.48 -22.10 4.57
CA TYR A 110 30.98 -22.52 3.23
C TYR A 110 30.30 -21.40 2.45
N LEU A 111 29.76 -20.40 3.17
CA LEU A 111 29.40 -19.09 2.64
C LEU A 111 30.33 -18.07 3.30
N SER A 112 30.90 -17.16 2.51
CA SER A 112 31.63 -16.01 3.05
C SER A 112 31.12 -14.73 2.41
N VAL A 113 30.80 -13.77 3.26
CA VAL A 113 30.45 -12.43 2.80
C VAL A 113 31.75 -11.73 2.37
N LYS A 114 32.01 -11.66 1.07
CA LYS A 114 33.21 -11.01 0.53
C LYS A 114 32.95 -9.50 0.46
N ASN A 115 33.84 -8.73 1.09
CA ASN A 115 33.74 -7.27 1.19
C ASN A 115 32.38 -6.75 1.72
N GLY A 116 31.77 -7.43 2.70
CA GLY A 116 30.51 -7.01 3.34
C GLY A 116 29.22 -7.25 2.52
N ASP A 117 29.34 -7.36 1.19
CA ASP A 117 28.21 -7.09 0.31
C ASP A 117 27.86 -8.21 -0.69
N THR A 118 28.72 -9.23 -0.85
CA THR A 118 28.38 -10.42 -1.65
C THR A 118 28.48 -11.72 -0.89
N LEU A 119 27.44 -12.55 -1.00
CA LEU A 119 27.56 -13.96 -0.69
C LEU A 119 28.42 -14.64 -1.76
N ALA A 120 29.71 -14.74 -1.50
CA ALA A 120 30.60 -15.61 -2.26
C ALA A 120 30.62 -17.00 -1.63
N LEU A 121 30.93 -18.01 -2.45
CA LEU A 121 31.26 -19.34 -1.95
C LEU A 121 32.48 -19.20 -1.02
N GLY A 122 32.38 -19.77 0.18
CA GLY A 122 33.35 -19.55 1.25
C GLY A 122 34.69 -20.22 0.98
N PRO A 123 35.75 -19.84 1.71
CA PRO A 123 37.11 -20.34 1.48
C PRO A 123 37.25 -21.86 1.67
N LYS A 124 36.29 -22.52 2.34
CA LYS A 124 36.24 -23.99 2.40
C LYS A 124 35.84 -24.63 1.07
N VAL A 125 34.95 -24.00 0.31
CA VAL A 125 34.53 -24.51 -1.02
C VAL A 125 35.66 -24.36 -2.03
N GLU A 126 36.32 -23.20 -2.03
CA GLU A 126 37.47 -22.94 -2.92
C GLU A 126 38.66 -23.86 -2.61
N LYS A 127 38.88 -24.20 -1.34
CA LYS A 127 39.89 -25.18 -0.89
C LYS A 127 39.42 -26.65 -0.95
N ASN A 128 38.21 -26.91 -1.45
CA ASN A 128 37.62 -28.25 -1.56
C ASN A 128 37.52 -29.01 -0.21
N ASP A 129 37.46 -28.29 0.92
CA ASP A 129 37.34 -28.85 2.27
C ASP A 129 35.86 -29.09 2.62
N TRP A 130 35.40 -30.31 2.37
CA TRP A 130 34.04 -30.76 2.68
C TRP A 130 33.91 -31.43 4.06
N SER A 131 35.01 -31.55 4.82
CA SER A 131 35.06 -32.33 6.06
C SER A 131 34.03 -31.87 7.10
N ALA A 132 33.92 -30.55 7.31
CA ALA A 132 32.98 -29.97 8.26
C ALA A 132 31.53 -30.09 7.81
N LEU A 133 31.23 -30.05 6.50
CA LEU A 133 29.89 -30.28 5.97
C LEU A 133 29.48 -31.76 6.11
N LEU A 134 30.39 -32.68 5.78
CA LEU A 134 30.17 -34.12 5.90
C LEU A 134 29.97 -34.55 7.36
N ALA A 135 30.75 -33.99 8.30
CA ALA A 135 30.56 -34.20 9.73
C ALA A 135 29.20 -33.67 10.24
N HIS A 136 28.75 -32.53 9.72
CA HIS A 136 27.45 -31.93 10.06
C HIS A 136 26.27 -32.83 9.61
N TYR A 137 26.40 -33.48 8.46
CA TYR A 137 25.39 -34.38 7.89
C TYR A 137 25.69 -35.88 8.09
N TRP A 138 26.49 -36.24 9.09
CA TRP A 138 26.97 -37.61 9.31
C TRP A 138 25.86 -38.67 9.32
N LEU A 139 24.73 -38.40 9.99
CA LEU A 139 23.61 -39.35 10.07
C LEU A 139 22.99 -39.60 8.67
N ALA A 140 22.86 -38.55 7.85
CA ALA A 140 22.40 -38.68 6.48
C ALA A 140 23.41 -39.45 5.61
N LEU A 141 24.73 -39.27 5.82
CA LEU A 141 25.76 -40.04 5.12
C LEU A 141 25.73 -41.52 5.48
N VAL A 142 25.56 -41.87 6.77
CA VAL A 142 25.39 -43.26 7.22
C VAL A 142 24.17 -43.90 6.56
N TRP A 143 23.06 -43.16 6.45
CA TRP A 143 21.86 -43.63 5.76
C TRP A 143 22.08 -43.83 4.25
N VAL A 144 22.73 -42.88 3.57
CA VAL A 144 23.08 -43.02 2.15
C VAL A 144 24.02 -44.20 1.92
N PHE A 145 25.04 -44.39 2.76
CA PHE A 145 25.95 -45.54 2.68
C PHE A 145 25.20 -46.87 2.88
N PHE A 146 24.27 -46.94 3.83
CA PHE A 146 23.40 -48.10 4.03
C PHE A 146 22.54 -48.42 2.80
N LEU A 147 21.95 -47.40 2.16
CA LEU A 147 21.19 -47.58 0.93
C LEU A 147 22.06 -48.04 -0.24
N VAL A 148 23.27 -47.48 -0.40
CA VAL A 148 24.23 -47.91 -1.43
C VAL A 148 24.68 -49.36 -1.20
N LEU A 149 24.99 -49.73 0.04
CA LEU A 149 25.31 -51.10 0.41
C LEU A 149 24.16 -52.07 0.07
N LEU A 150 22.91 -51.68 0.34
CA LEU A 150 21.73 -52.46 -0.02
C LEU A 150 21.56 -52.59 -1.54
N ILE A 151 21.79 -51.52 -2.31
CA ILE A 151 21.76 -51.54 -3.79
C ILE A 151 22.81 -52.52 -4.34
N PHE A 152 24.01 -52.60 -3.75
CA PHE A 152 25.00 -53.60 -4.13
C PHE A 152 24.64 -55.02 -3.67
N LEU A 153 24.10 -55.19 -2.45
CA LEU A 153 23.83 -56.51 -1.89
C LEU A 153 22.63 -57.22 -2.57
N MET A 154 21.59 -56.47 -2.95
CA MET A 154 20.39 -57.00 -3.60
C MET A 154 20.64 -57.84 -4.87
N PRO A 155 21.42 -57.39 -5.88
CA PRO A 155 21.73 -58.21 -7.04
C PRO A 155 22.58 -59.44 -6.68
N PHE A 156 23.50 -59.36 -5.72
CA PHE A 156 24.25 -60.55 -5.27
C PHE A 156 23.34 -61.58 -4.61
N ILE A 157 22.40 -61.16 -3.76
CA ILE A 157 21.37 -62.04 -3.20
C ILE A 157 20.54 -62.65 -4.32
N GLY A 158 20.08 -61.84 -5.29
CA GLY A 158 19.30 -62.31 -6.44
C GLY A 158 20.02 -63.34 -7.30
N VAL A 159 21.29 -63.09 -7.63
CA VAL A 159 22.13 -64.04 -8.39
C VAL A 159 22.40 -65.30 -7.58
N CYS A 160 22.75 -65.20 -6.28
CA CYS A 160 22.91 -66.38 -5.43
C CYS A 160 21.63 -67.21 -5.36
N TYR A 161 20.47 -66.58 -5.15
CA TYR A 161 19.18 -67.27 -5.10
C TYR A 161 18.84 -67.93 -6.44
N CYS A 162 19.13 -67.27 -7.55
CA CYS A 162 18.98 -67.83 -8.90
C CYS A 162 19.90 -69.03 -9.12
N CYS A 163 21.20 -68.93 -8.82
CA CYS A 163 22.15 -70.04 -8.96
C CYS A 163 21.80 -71.22 -8.05
N PHE A 164 21.44 -70.99 -6.77
CA PHE A 164 21.05 -72.06 -5.86
C PHE A 164 19.70 -72.71 -6.24
N CYS A 165 18.76 -71.99 -6.84
CA CYS A 165 17.47 -72.56 -7.27
C CYS A 165 17.50 -73.20 -8.68
N CYS A 166 18.32 -72.68 -9.60
CA CYS A 166 18.40 -73.16 -10.99
C CYS A 166 19.42 -74.29 -11.17
N CYS A 167 20.54 -74.27 -10.46
CA CYS A 167 21.60 -75.29 -10.59
C CYS A 167 21.48 -76.44 -9.57
N ARG A 168 20.57 -76.34 -8.58
CA ARG A 168 20.28 -77.44 -7.63
C ARG A 168 18.77 -77.67 -7.58
N ARG A 169 18.37 -78.92 -7.78
CA ARG A 169 16.98 -79.33 -8.03
C ARG A 169 16.08 -79.11 -6.80
N CYS A 170 15.50 -77.91 -6.67
CA CYS A 170 14.52 -77.61 -5.63
C CYS A 170 13.39 -78.65 -5.66
N LYS A 171 13.10 -79.26 -4.51
CA LYS A 171 11.93 -80.15 -4.36
C LYS A 171 10.67 -79.33 -4.61
N LYS A 172 10.02 -79.54 -5.76
CA LYS A 172 8.64 -79.12 -5.97
C LYS A 172 7.78 -79.88 -4.96
N GLY A 173 7.25 -79.17 -3.96
CA GLY A 173 6.24 -79.73 -3.05
C GLY A 173 4.98 -80.16 -3.82
N CYS A 174 4.20 -81.08 -3.25
CA CYS A 174 3.01 -81.60 -3.92
C CYS A 174 2.00 -80.47 -4.22
N PRO A 175 1.72 -80.17 -5.50
CA PRO A 175 0.90 -79.01 -5.86
C PRO A 175 -0.55 -78.99 -5.32
N PRO A 176 -1.26 -80.11 -5.07
CA PRO A 176 -2.62 -80.03 -4.49
C PRO A 176 -2.64 -79.73 -2.98
N CYS A 177 -1.51 -79.83 -2.27
CA CYS A 177 -1.49 -79.81 -0.80
C CYS A 177 -1.17 -78.44 -0.17
N GLN A 178 -0.63 -77.47 -0.93
CA GLN A 178 -0.26 -76.13 -0.40
C GLN A 178 -0.93 -74.95 -1.12
N ALA A 179 -1.83 -75.21 -2.08
CA ALA A 179 -2.42 -74.20 -2.95
C ALA A 179 -3.12 -73.02 -2.24
N LYS A 180 -3.71 -73.23 -1.05
CA LYS A 180 -4.32 -72.14 -0.25
C LYS A 180 -3.27 -71.24 0.42
N GLU A 181 -2.17 -71.81 0.91
CA GLU A 181 -1.12 -71.09 1.62
C GLU A 181 -0.27 -70.28 0.64
N ASP A 182 0.09 -70.88 -0.50
CA ASP A 182 0.79 -70.19 -1.58
C ASP A 182 -0.03 -69.04 -2.18
N SER A 183 -1.36 -69.20 -2.33
CA SER A 183 -2.22 -68.13 -2.85
C SER A 183 -2.32 -66.94 -1.89
N CYS A 184 -2.36 -67.17 -0.58
CA CYS A 184 -2.33 -66.10 0.42
C CYS A 184 -0.97 -65.37 0.44
N ARG A 185 0.14 -66.12 0.43
CA ARG A 185 1.50 -65.55 0.39
C ARG A 185 1.72 -64.71 -0.87
N ASN A 186 1.28 -65.21 -2.02
CA ASN A 186 1.38 -64.48 -3.29
C ASN A 186 0.51 -63.21 -3.29
N MET A 187 -0.68 -63.23 -2.67
CA MET A 187 -1.52 -62.04 -2.51
C MET A 187 -0.84 -60.98 -1.62
N VAL A 188 -0.24 -61.38 -0.48
CA VAL A 188 0.48 -60.45 0.40
C VAL A 188 1.72 -59.87 -0.29
N CYS A 189 2.50 -60.70 -1.00
CA CYS A 189 3.63 -60.21 -1.80
C CYS A 189 3.19 -59.27 -2.94
N SER A 190 2.09 -59.56 -3.62
CA SER A 190 1.53 -58.69 -4.66
C SER A 190 1.06 -57.34 -4.11
N MET A 191 0.40 -57.33 -2.93
CA MET A 191 -0.03 -56.09 -2.27
C MET A 191 1.17 -55.25 -1.79
N LEU A 192 2.22 -55.89 -1.28
CA LEU A 192 3.46 -55.21 -0.87
C LEU A 192 4.22 -54.64 -2.07
N LEU A 193 4.24 -55.36 -3.20
CA LEU A 193 4.87 -54.91 -4.44
C LEU A 193 4.07 -53.77 -5.10
N LEU A 194 2.73 -53.80 -5.05
CA LEU A 194 1.86 -52.69 -5.45
C LEU A 194 2.08 -51.44 -4.59
N LEU A 195 2.18 -51.61 -3.28
CA LEU A 195 2.50 -50.51 -2.35
C LEU A 195 3.89 -49.91 -2.64
N LEU A 196 4.88 -50.75 -2.98
CA LEU A 196 6.21 -50.30 -3.40
C LEU A 196 6.15 -49.48 -4.71
N ILE A 197 5.39 -49.93 -5.73
CA ILE A 197 5.18 -49.17 -6.96
C ILE A 197 4.58 -47.78 -6.66
N LEU A 198 3.57 -47.71 -5.80
CA LEU A 198 2.94 -46.42 -5.42
C LEU A 198 3.95 -45.46 -4.77
N PHE A 199 4.80 -45.94 -3.85
CA PHE A 199 5.85 -45.12 -3.26
C PHE A 199 6.92 -44.69 -4.27
N MET A 200 7.29 -45.55 -5.22
CA MET A 200 8.25 -45.21 -6.29
C MET A 200 7.70 -44.12 -7.23
N LEU A 201 6.42 -44.22 -7.63
CA LEU A 201 5.77 -43.22 -8.47
C LEU A 201 5.62 -41.88 -7.75
N LEU A 202 5.20 -41.88 -6.48
CA LEU A 202 5.15 -40.67 -5.65
C LEU A 202 6.54 -40.03 -5.49
N GLY A 203 7.58 -40.83 -5.25
CA GLY A 203 8.96 -40.37 -5.17
C GLY A 203 9.45 -39.71 -6.47
N ALA A 204 9.16 -40.32 -7.62
CA ALA A 204 9.49 -39.76 -8.93
C ALA A 204 8.77 -38.42 -9.20
N ILE A 205 7.47 -38.32 -8.87
CA ILE A 205 6.70 -37.08 -9.00
C ILE A 205 7.28 -35.98 -8.10
N ILE A 206 7.63 -36.31 -6.85
CA ILE A 206 8.22 -35.36 -5.90
C ILE A 206 9.59 -34.88 -6.40
N ALA A 207 10.47 -35.78 -6.87
CA ALA A 207 11.79 -35.42 -7.40
C ALA A 207 11.71 -34.51 -8.62
N PHE A 208 10.81 -34.82 -9.57
CA PHE A 208 10.58 -33.98 -10.75
C PHE A 208 9.99 -32.61 -10.39
N THR A 209 8.98 -32.59 -9.53
CA THR A 209 8.28 -31.36 -9.13
C THR A 209 9.20 -30.44 -8.33
N SER A 210 9.95 -31.00 -7.36
CA SER A 210 10.96 -30.28 -6.57
C SER A 210 12.00 -29.62 -7.47
N ASN A 211 12.57 -30.37 -8.42
CA ASN A 211 13.55 -29.83 -9.37
C ASN A 211 13.00 -28.63 -10.14
N ARG A 212 11.80 -28.77 -10.73
CA ARG A 212 11.12 -27.73 -11.52
C ARG A 212 10.65 -26.54 -10.69
N THR A 213 10.66 -26.62 -9.36
CA THR A 213 10.38 -25.47 -8.48
C THR A 213 11.61 -24.85 -7.85
N LEU A 214 12.72 -25.58 -7.75
CA LEU A 214 14.02 -24.96 -7.51
C LEU A 214 14.42 -24.07 -8.70
N ASP A 215 14.27 -24.54 -9.94
CA ASP A 215 14.60 -23.74 -11.13
C ASP A 215 13.75 -22.47 -11.22
N ARG A 216 12.42 -22.59 -11.04
CA ARG A 216 11.52 -21.42 -10.97
C ARG A 216 11.81 -20.53 -9.76
N GLY A 217 12.15 -21.12 -8.62
CA GLY A 217 12.46 -20.38 -7.39
C GLY A 217 13.69 -19.51 -7.55
N LEU A 218 14.73 -19.99 -8.22
CA LEU A 218 15.94 -19.22 -8.52
C LEU A 218 15.66 -18.07 -9.49
N ASP A 219 15.00 -18.35 -10.62
CA ASP A 219 14.63 -17.31 -11.60
C ASP A 219 13.72 -16.24 -10.98
N ASP A 220 12.66 -16.65 -10.30
CA ASP A 220 11.70 -15.73 -9.69
C ASP A 220 12.32 -14.97 -8.50
N THR A 221 13.29 -15.55 -7.77
CA THR A 221 14.09 -14.82 -6.77
C THR A 221 14.97 -13.76 -7.43
N ARG A 222 15.70 -14.09 -8.50
CA ARG A 222 16.51 -13.12 -9.27
C ARG A 222 15.65 -11.94 -9.73
N VAL A 223 14.49 -12.22 -10.32
CA VAL A 223 13.59 -11.18 -10.84
C VAL A 223 12.92 -10.41 -9.70
N THR A 224 12.59 -11.04 -8.57
CA THR A 224 12.05 -10.37 -7.37
C THR A 224 13.07 -9.41 -6.77
N VAL A 225 14.34 -9.84 -6.59
CA VAL A 225 15.44 -9.00 -6.11
C VAL A 225 15.66 -7.80 -7.04
N ARG A 226 15.64 -8.02 -8.37
CA ARG A 226 15.74 -6.94 -9.35
C ARG A 226 14.58 -5.95 -9.25
N ARG A 227 13.33 -6.42 -9.23
CA ARG A 227 12.15 -5.53 -9.09
C ARG A 227 12.17 -4.72 -7.81
N GLY A 228 12.40 -5.37 -6.66
CA GLY A 228 12.48 -4.71 -5.37
C GLY A 228 13.60 -3.67 -5.31
N THR A 229 14.72 -3.91 -6.00
CA THR A 229 15.79 -2.91 -6.16
C THR A 229 15.34 -1.75 -7.05
N GLU A 230 14.77 -2.01 -8.22
CA GLU A 230 14.27 -0.96 -9.12
C GLU A 230 13.22 -0.08 -8.42
N ASP A 231 12.31 -0.67 -7.64
CA ASP A 231 11.32 0.03 -6.83
C ASP A 231 11.94 0.81 -5.66
N THR A 232 12.98 0.26 -5.00
CA THR A 232 13.75 1.00 -3.98
C THR A 232 14.46 2.21 -4.59
N CYS A 233 15.03 2.08 -5.79
CA CYS A 233 15.66 3.18 -6.51
C CYS A 233 14.63 4.24 -6.95
N ARG A 234 13.42 3.84 -7.39
CA ARG A 234 12.31 4.76 -7.68
C ARG A 234 11.88 5.51 -6.41
N PHE A 235 11.69 4.82 -5.30
CA PHE A 235 11.36 5.42 -4.00
C PHE A 235 12.42 6.42 -3.53
N LEU A 236 13.71 6.04 -3.55
CA LEU A 236 14.79 6.95 -3.16
C LEU A 236 14.87 8.19 -4.07
N LYS A 237 14.59 8.03 -5.37
CA LYS A 237 14.53 9.14 -6.31
C LYS A 237 13.34 10.07 -6.01
N ASP A 238 12.16 9.53 -5.75
CA ASP A 238 10.97 10.29 -5.33
C ASP A 238 11.23 11.08 -4.05
N VAL A 239 11.84 10.45 -3.04
CA VAL A 239 12.29 11.12 -1.81
C VAL A 239 13.29 12.25 -2.12
N SER A 240 14.22 12.07 -3.05
CA SER A 240 15.15 13.14 -3.44
C SER A 240 14.46 14.30 -4.16
N ASP A 241 13.44 14.03 -4.97
CA ASP A 241 12.72 15.06 -5.71
C ASP A 241 11.69 15.78 -4.79
N HIS A 242 11.13 15.09 -3.78
CA HIS A 242 10.33 15.68 -2.69
C HIS A 242 11.17 16.57 -1.76
N ILE A 243 12.39 16.13 -1.40
CA ILE A 243 13.36 16.94 -0.64
C ILE A 243 13.73 18.21 -1.43
N HIS A 244 13.90 18.11 -2.74
CA HIS A 244 14.12 19.27 -3.61
C HIS A 244 12.93 20.23 -3.56
N HIS A 245 11.69 19.72 -3.65
CA HIS A 245 10.46 20.52 -3.56
C HIS A 245 10.35 21.29 -2.24
N ILE A 246 10.54 20.62 -1.10
CA ILE A 246 10.43 21.25 0.23
C ILE A 246 11.50 22.33 0.43
N PHE A 247 12.77 22.02 0.16
CA PHE A 247 13.88 22.91 0.50
C PHE A 247 14.13 24.04 -0.50
N ILE A 248 13.59 23.96 -1.71
CA ILE A 248 13.76 24.98 -2.75
C ILE A 248 12.40 25.59 -3.09
N HIS A 249 11.45 24.85 -3.67
CA HIS A 249 10.17 25.44 -4.11
C HIS A 249 9.33 26.00 -2.94
N ASN A 250 9.07 25.21 -1.88
CA ASN A 250 8.31 25.73 -0.73
C ASN A 250 9.10 26.79 0.06
N TYR A 251 10.44 26.79 0.02
CA TYR A 251 11.22 27.86 0.63
C TYR A 251 11.19 29.16 -0.21
N GLU A 252 11.12 29.07 -1.54
CA GLU A 252 10.95 30.22 -2.44
C GLU A 252 9.55 30.83 -2.31
N GLU A 253 8.52 30.01 -2.16
CA GLU A 253 7.15 30.44 -1.81
C GLU A 253 7.13 31.17 -0.45
N LEU A 254 7.82 30.62 0.56
CA LEU A 254 7.98 31.25 1.87
C LEU A 254 8.79 32.55 1.83
N GLU A 255 9.90 32.60 1.07
CA GLU A 255 10.71 33.82 0.88
C GLU A 255 9.89 34.92 0.21
N ALA A 256 9.11 34.59 -0.83
CA ALA A 256 8.22 35.53 -1.50
C ALA A 256 7.13 36.06 -0.55
N HIS A 257 6.49 35.18 0.22
CA HIS A 257 5.45 35.55 1.19
C HIS A 257 6.00 36.44 2.32
N ILE A 258 7.15 36.07 2.91
CA ILE A 258 7.82 36.90 3.93
C ILE A 258 8.24 38.25 3.35
N ASN A 259 8.74 38.30 2.11
CA ASN A 259 9.16 39.55 1.50
C ASN A 259 7.99 40.50 1.21
N ASP A 260 6.84 39.98 0.77
CA ASP A 260 5.61 40.78 0.63
C ASP A 260 5.12 41.30 1.99
N MET A 261 4.99 40.41 2.97
CA MET A 261 4.60 40.76 4.34
C MET A 261 5.52 41.82 4.96
N LEU A 262 6.84 41.71 4.80
CA LEU A 262 7.81 42.70 5.28
C LEU A 262 7.67 44.04 4.54
N THR A 263 7.45 44.02 3.22
CA THR A 263 7.28 45.23 2.42
C THR A 263 6.02 46.01 2.85
N ASN A 264 4.92 45.29 3.09
CA ASN A 264 3.63 45.87 3.48
C ASN A 264 3.50 46.12 5.01
N ALA A 265 4.41 45.60 5.84
CA ALA A 265 4.36 45.70 7.31
C ALA A 265 4.16 47.12 7.86
N HIS A 266 4.64 48.14 7.16
CA HIS A 266 4.48 49.54 7.57
C HIS A 266 3.02 50.02 7.52
N LEU A 267 2.21 49.51 6.59
CA LEU A 267 0.78 49.79 6.50
C LEU A 267 0.03 49.09 7.62
N HIS A 268 0.32 47.80 7.82
CA HIS A 268 -0.25 46.96 8.87
C HIS A 268 -0.03 47.54 10.28
N ILE A 269 1.22 47.89 10.63
CA ILE A 269 1.54 48.50 11.92
C ILE A 269 0.88 49.89 12.08
N PHE A 270 0.70 50.64 11.00
CA PHE A 270 -0.01 51.92 11.04
C PHE A 270 -1.52 51.77 11.24
N LEU A 271 -2.14 50.76 10.64
CA LEU A 271 -3.55 50.41 10.84
C LEU A 271 -3.81 49.92 12.27
N ASP A 272 -2.99 49.00 12.78
CA ASP A 272 -3.06 48.56 14.19
C ASP A 272 -2.92 49.74 15.16
N LEU A 273 -1.98 50.65 14.90
CA LEU A 273 -1.81 51.85 15.70
C LEU A 273 -3.04 52.76 15.63
N ALA A 274 -3.68 52.90 14.47
CA ALA A 274 -4.87 53.72 14.29
C ALA A 274 -6.09 53.16 15.03
N ASP A 275 -6.23 51.84 15.06
CA ASP A 275 -7.29 51.15 15.82
C ASP A 275 -7.05 51.27 17.33
N VAL A 276 -5.86 50.90 17.81
CA VAL A 276 -5.49 50.96 19.23
C VAL A 276 -5.48 52.38 19.80
N SER A 277 -5.15 53.39 18.99
CA SER A 277 -5.17 54.80 19.43
C SER A 277 -6.52 55.49 19.22
N GLU A 278 -7.56 54.77 18.77
CA GLU A 278 -8.84 55.34 18.33
C GLU A 278 -8.68 56.53 17.37
N ALA A 279 -7.69 56.51 16.46
CA ALA A 279 -7.43 57.61 15.54
C ALA A 279 -8.64 57.94 14.65
N ASN A 280 -9.46 56.92 14.36
CA ASN A 280 -10.77 57.05 13.70
C ASN A 280 -11.68 58.05 14.43
N ALA A 281 -11.66 58.11 15.77
CA ALA A 281 -12.44 59.07 16.54
C ALA A 281 -11.94 60.52 16.36
N ILE A 282 -10.64 60.73 16.11
CA ILE A 282 -10.06 62.04 15.81
C ILE A 282 -10.53 62.52 14.43
N GLU A 283 -10.57 61.64 13.43
CA GLU A 283 -11.15 61.95 12.10
C GLU A 283 -12.63 62.29 12.19
N GLN A 284 -13.41 61.53 12.97
CA GLN A 284 -14.82 61.85 13.21
C GLN A 284 -14.99 63.20 13.92
N LEU A 285 -14.13 63.52 14.88
CA LEU A 285 -14.14 64.80 15.57
C LEU A 285 -13.79 65.97 14.63
N GLU A 286 -12.82 65.81 13.72
CA GLU A 286 -12.55 66.80 12.67
C GLU A 286 -13.80 67.06 11.83
N ARG A 287 -14.44 65.99 11.34
CA ARG A 287 -15.65 66.07 10.52
C ARG A 287 -16.82 66.75 11.25
N ILE A 288 -16.96 66.53 12.56
CA ILE A 288 -17.98 67.22 13.37
C ILE A 288 -17.63 68.72 13.51
N MET A 289 -16.37 69.06 13.79
CA MET A 289 -15.93 70.44 13.99
C MET A 289 -16.02 71.30 12.72
N ASP A 290 -15.67 70.75 11.55
CA ASP A 290 -15.79 71.47 10.28
C ASP A 290 -17.25 71.76 9.92
N ASN A 291 -18.13 70.77 10.07
CA ASN A 291 -19.56 70.93 9.80
C ASN A 291 -20.30 71.80 10.84
N MET A 292 -19.74 71.97 12.05
CA MET A 292 -20.39 72.71 13.14
C MET A 292 -20.66 74.18 12.80
N LYS A 293 -19.86 74.80 11.92
CA LYS A 293 -20.07 76.18 11.46
C LYS A 293 -21.38 76.32 10.68
N GLU A 294 -21.64 75.42 9.74
CA GLU A 294 -22.89 75.39 8.96
C GLU A 294 -24.07 74.98 9.83
N ALA A 295 -23.90 73.96 10.67
CA ALA A 295 -24.90 73.53 11.65
C ALA A 295 -25.34 74.69 12.57
N THR A 296 -24.43 75.58 12.97
CA THR A 296 -24.75 76.77 13.79
C THR A 296 -25.61 77.78 13.04
N VAL A 297 -25.42 77.95 11.73
CA VAL A 297 -26.26 78.82 10.89
C VAL A 297 -27.66 78.23 10.74
N LEU A 298 -27.76 76.93 10.51
CA LEU A 298 -29.04 76.21 10.47
C LEU A 298 -29.75 76.27 11.83
N MET A 299 -29.05 76.04 12.94
CA MET A 299 -29.63 76.08 14.28
C MET A 299 -30.10 77.49 14.67
N ARG A 300 -29.42 78.56 14.23
CA ARG A 300 -29.91 79.94 14.38
C ARG A 300 -31.21 80.17 13.61
N ARG A 301 -31.39 79.54 12.45
CA ARG A 301 -32.65 79.58 11.71
C ARG A 301 -33.74 78.83 12.47
N VAL A 302 -33.45 77.64 13.00
CA VAL A 302 -34.36 76.88 13.87
C VAL A 302 -34.78 77.69 15.10
N ASP A 303 -33.84 78.38 15.78
CA ASP A 303 -34.11 79.23 16.93
C ASP A 303 -35.04 80.41 16.60
N LYS A 304 -34.92 81.00 15.41
CA LYS A 304 -35.90 81.98 14.94
C LYS A 304 -37.27 81.34 14.69
N LEU A 305 -37.34 80.22 13.96
CA LEU A 305 -38.61 79.54 13.69
C LEU A 305 -39.30 79.07 14.97
N GLU A 306 -38.56 78.66 15.99
CA GLU A 306 -39.10 78.26 17.30
C GLU A 306 -39.78 79.45 17.99
N LYS A 307 -39.14 80.61 18.02
CA LYS A 307 -39.69 81.85 18.58
C LYS A 307 -40.92 82.33 17.82
N ASP A 308 -40.84 82.33 16.49
CA ASP A 308 -41.97 82.66 15.61
C ASP A 308 -43.14 81.69 15.87
N LEU A 309 -42.87 80.38 15.97
CA LEU A 309 -43.87 79.34 16.23
C LEU A 309 -44.50 79.45 17.63
N ARG A 310 -43.73 79.77 18.68
CA ARG A 310 -44.28 80.08 20.02
C ARG A 310 -45.19 81.30 20.00
N PHE A 311 -44.80 82.35 19.27
CA PHE A 311 -45.56 83.59 19.15
C PHE A 311 -46.89 83.36 18.39
N TYR A 312 -46.85 82.71 17.23
CA TYR A 312 -48.06 82.35 16.48
C TYR A 312 -48.92 81.31 17.21
N GLY A 313 -48.32 80.34 17.90
CA GLY A 313 -49.03 79.38 18.74
C GLY A 313 -49.78 80.04 19.90
N THR A 314 -49.17 81.05 20.53
CA THR A 314 -49.83 81.84 21.59
C THR A 314 -51.00 82.64 21.03
N GLN A 315 -50.82 83.33 19.89
CA GLN A 315 -51.92 84.04 19.21
C GLN A 315 -53.07 83.10 18.79
N LEU A 316 -52.75 81.94 18.21
CA LEU A 316 -53.74 80.94 17.85
C LEU A 316 -54.48 80.43 19.09
N ARG A 317 -53.76 80.17 20.19
CA ARG A 317 -54.35 79.72 21.45
C ARG A 317 -55.33 80.74 22.03
N ASP A 318 -54.95 82.02 22.01
CA ASP A 318 -55.79 83.07 22.57
C ASP A 318 -56.97 83.42 21.63
N GLY A 319 -56.78 83.28 20.31
CA GLY A 319 -57.87 83.33 19.32
C GLY A 319 -58.87 82.17 19.46
N VAL A 320 -58.39 80.94 19.66
CA VAL A 320 -59.23 79.76 19.96
C VAL A 320 -60.00 79.94 21.27
N ARG A 321 -59.37 80.49 22.31
CA ARG A 321 -60.06 80.86 23.56
C ARG A 321 -61.11 81.95 23.37
N GLY A 322 -60.85 82.92 22.50
CA GLY A 322 -61.82 83.92 22.06
C GLY A 322 -63.03 83.26 21.40
N ALA A 323 -62.80 82.49 20.34
CA ALA A 323 -63.85 81.77 19.62
C ALA A 323 -64.67 80.84 20.53
N LYS A 324 -64.02 80.08 21.43
CA LYS A 324 -64.68 79.27 22.47
C LYS A 324 -65.59 80.13 23.34
N ARG A 325 -65.10 81.25 23.87
CA ARG A 325 -65.88 82.17 24.72
C ARG A 325 -67.10 82.72 23.96
N ASP A 326 -66.91 83.17 22.72
CA ASP A 326 -67.95 83.81 21.94
C ASP A 326 -69.03 82.81 21.49
N VAL A 327 -68.64 81.59 21.09
CA VAL A 327 -69.58 80.50 20.75
C VAL A 327 -70.35 80.03 21.98
N ASN A 328 -69.67 79.83 23.12
CA ASN A 328 -70.33 79.46 24.37
C ASN A 328 -71.32 80.55 24.82
N TYR A 329 -70.92 81.83 24.75
CA TYR A 329 -71.77 82.96 25.09
C TYR A 329 -72.97 83.08 24.15
N ALA A 330 -72.78 82.93 22.84
CA ALA A 330 -73.85 82.99 21.86
C ALA A 330 -74.89 81.86 22.04
N CYS A 331 -74.44 80.60 22.18
CA CYS A 331 -75.35 79.47 22.36
C CYS A 331 -75.98 79.38 23.76
N ALA A 332 -75.35 79.95 24.80
CA ALA A 332 -75.92 79.95 26.15
C ALA A 332 -76.87 81.13 26.41
N ASN A 333 -76.51 82.34 25.95
CA ASN A 333 -77.18 83.58 26.36
C ASN A 333 -77.94 84.32 25.25
N LEU A 334 -77.58 84.15 23.96
CA LEU A 334 -78.25 84.85 22.85
C LEU A 334 -79.28 83.96 22.13
N ILE A 335 -78.95 82.68 21.91
CA ILE A 335 -79.74 81.77 21.07
C ILE A 335 -80.32 80.64 21.91
N SER A 336 -81.47 80.89 22.54
CA SER A 336 -82.21 79.90 23.36
C SER A 336 -82.96 78.86 22.51
N HIS A 337 -82.27 78.21 21.56
CA HIS A 337 -82.82 77.15 20.70
C HIS A 337 -82.17 75.81 21.04
N GLU A 338 -82.98 74.75 21.15
CA GLU A 338 -82.56 73.36 21.46
C GLU A 338 -81.31 72.88 20.68
N LYS A 339 -81.18 73.26 19.40
CA LYS A 339 -80.01 72.90 18.58
C LYS A 339 -78.68 73.47 19.11
N CYS A 340 -78.68 74.67 19.70
CA CYS A 340 -77.48 75.27 20.32
C CYS A 340 -77.08 74.52 21.60
N GLN A 341 -78.05 74.15 22.45
CA GLN A 341 -77.78 73.35 23.65
C GLN A 341 -77.30 71.93 23.30
N SER A 342 -77.87 71.32 22.26
CA SER A 342 -77.40 70.05 21.71
C SER A 342 -75.96 70.16 21.17
N PHE A 343 -75.63 71.24 20.45
CA PHE A 343 -74.27 71.51 20.00
C PHE A 343 -73.29 71.66 21.18
N LEU A 344 -73.62 72.45 22.21
CA LEU A 344 -72.73 72.62 23.37
C LEU A 344 -72.53 71.32 24.15
N ARG A 345 -73.55 70.45 24.26
CA ARG A 345 -73.42 69.15 24.95
C ARG A 345 -72.65 68.09 24.15
N ASN A 346 -72.74 68.12 22.82
CA ASN A 346 -72.23 67.05 21.96
C ASN A 346 -70.94 67.43 21.20
N SER A 347 -70.54 68.71 21.20
CA SER A 347 -69.29 69.16 20.57
C SER A 347 -68.15 69.23 21.59
N ALA A 348 -66.91 69.09 21.11
CA ALA A 348 -65.70 69.28 21.92
C ALA A 348 -65.34 70.76 22.16
N MET A 349 -66.27 71.71 21.94
CA MET A 349 -66.00 73.16 21.98
C MET A 349 -65.38 73.61 23.32
N GLU A 350 -65.78 72.98 24.43
CA GLU A 350 -65.27 73.29 25.76
C GLU A 350 -63.80 72.88 25.99
N PHE A 351 -63.21 72.03 25.14
CA PHE A 351 -61.85 71.50 25.33
C PHE A 351 -60.85 71.91 24.25
N VAL A 352 -61.25 72.70 23.24
CA VAL A 352 -60.40 73.08 22.10
C VAL A 352 -59.15 73.86 22.54
N ASP A 353 -59.29 74.70 23.57
CA ASP A 353 -58.23 75.51 24.17
C ASP A 353 -57.29 74.74 25.11
N ALA A 354 -57.67 73.53 25.52
CA ALA A 354 -56.88 72.64 26.37
C ALA A 354 -56.12 71.56 25.57
N SER A 355 -56.21 71.57 24.24
CA SER A 355 -55.58 70.58 23.38
C SER A 355 -54.03 70.60 23.50
N PRO A 356 -53.35 69.44 23.69
CA PRO A 356 -51.90 69.42 23.88
C PRO A 356 -51.10 70.05 22.74
N CYS A 357 -51.60 69.96 21.51
CA CYS A 357 -51.01 70.54 20.30
C CYS A 357 -50.95 72.08 20.32
N LEU A 358 -51.72 72.73 21.19
CA LEU A 358 -51.80 74.18 21.33
C LEU A 358 -50.80 74.73 22.37
N HIS A 359 -50.09 73.85 23.08
CA HIS A 359 -49.13 74.18 24.14
C HIS A 359 -47.67 74.15 23.66
N LEU A 360 -47.37 74.97 22.65
CA LEU A 360 -46.02 75.12 22.09
C LEU A 360 -45.04 75.78 23.09
N ASP A 361 -45.56 76.35 24.19
CA ASP A 361 -44.81 76.75 25.38
C ASP A 361 -43.93 75.63 25.97
N LYS A 362 -44.27 74.35 25.78
CA LYS A 362 -43.52 73.19 26.30
C LYS A 362 -42.35 72.75 25.42
N MET A 363 -42.08 73.41 24.30
CA MET A 363 -40.93 73.08 23.44
C MET A 363 -39.59 73.31 24.18
N PRO A 364 -38.51 72.57 23.84
CA PRO A 364 -37.18 72.82 24.39
C PRO A 364 -36.64 74.18 23.93
N ASN A 365 -35.97 74.91 24.83
CA ASN A 365 -35.41 76.22 24.49
C ASN A 365 -34.23 76.08 23.52
N THR A 366 -34.39 76.57 22.29
CA THR A 366 -33.38 76.48 21.24
C THR A 366 -32.13 77.33 21.46
N THR A 367 -32.21 78.40 22.28
CA THR A 367 -31.06 79.30 22.49
C THR A 367 -29.87 78.58 23.09
N VAL A 368 -30.11 77.63 24.01
CA VAL A 368 -29.06 76.85 24.69
C VAL A 368 -28.17 76.10 23.69
N PHE A 369 -28.76 75.54 22.63
CA PHE A 369 -28.00 74.84 21.59
C PHE A 369 -27.23 75.80 20.68
N VAL A 370 -27.80 76.95 20.32
CA VAL A 370 -27.10 77.98 19.52
C VAL A 370 -25.93 78.57 20.30
N ASP A 371 -26.11 78.83 21.60
CA ASP A 371 -25.08 79.41 22.45
C ASP A 371 -23.99 78.38 22.77
N GLY A 372 -24.35 77.11 22.99
CA GLY A 372 -23.39 76.01 23.15
C GLY A 372 -22.58 75.71 21.89
N MET A 373 -23.20 75.72 20.70
CA MET A 373 -22.45 75.65 19.44
C MET A 373 -21.56 76.88 19.24
N ARG A 374 -22.00 78.07 19.68
CA ARG A 374 -21.20 79.31 19.60
C ARG A 374 -19.99 79.27 20.54
N SER A 375 -20.11 78.79 21.78
CA SER A 375 -18.94 78.66 22.68
C SER A 375 -17.92 77.67 22.13
N ILE A 376 -18.37 76.53 21.60
CA ILE A 376 -17.53 75.53 20.89
C ILE A 376 -16.85 76.09 19.62
N ILE A 377 -17.31 77.21 19.06
CA ILE A 377 -16.66 77.89 17.92
C ILE A 377 -15.80 79.09 18.35
N LEU A 378 -16.12 79.77 19.45
CA LEU A 378 -15.48 81.02 19.87
C LEU A 378 -14.43 80.85 20.98
N GLU A 379 -14.73 80.10 22.03
CA GLU A 379 -13.76 79.78 23.10
C GLU A 379 -12.72 78.77 22.61
N MET A 380 -13.19 77.89 21.73
CA MET A 380 -12.43 76.88 21.05
C MET A 380 -11.98 77.41 19.68
N GLN A 381 -10.81 78.05 19.65
CA GLN A 381 -10.03 78.31 18.43
C GLN A 381 -9.45 76.99 17.84
N ASN A 382 -10.26 75.93 17.88
CA ASN A 382 -9.83 74.53 18.02
C ASN A 382 -10.31 73.62 16.88
N VAL A 383 -10.91 74.17 15.83
CA VAL A 383 -11.08 73.44 14.55
C VAL A 383 -9.73 72.92 14.05
N GLU A 384 -8.63 73.58 14.40
CA GLU A 384 -7.26 73.13 14.12
C GLU A 384 -6.75 72.00 15.04
N ILE A 385 -7.37 71.72 16.20
CA ILE A 385 -6.84 70.70 17.13
C ILE A 385 -6.97 69.29 16.55
N PRO A 386 -8.15 68.83 16.07
CA PRO A 386 -8.26 67.54 15.38
C PRO A 386 -7.33 67.47 14.16
N LYS A 387 -7.20 68.56 13.40
CA LYS A 387 -6.35 68.63 12.20
C LYS A 387 -4.85 68.48 12.53
N LYS A 388 -4.38 69.18 13.56
CA LYS A 388 -3.01 69.06 14.08
C LYS A 388 -2.75 67.69 14.71
N ALA A 389 -3.76 67.07 15.32
CA ALA A 389 -3.66 65.71 15.84
C ALA A 389 -3.56 64.69 14.69
N LEU A 390 -4.40 64.79 13.67
CA LEU A 390 -4.36 63.93 12.48
C LEU A 390 -3.04 64.10 11.70
N GLN A 391 -2.56 65.33 11.53
CA GLN A 391 -1.25 65.59 10.92
C GLN A 391 -0.11 64.93 11.70
N ARG A 392 -0.08 65.07 13.04
CA ARG A 392 0.90 64.38 13.90
C ARG A 392 0.78 62.86 13.81
N PHE A 393 -0.42 62.33 13.66
CA PHE A 393 -0.65 60.90 13.48
C PHE A 393 -0.08 60.40 12.14
N GLN A 394 -0.31 61.12 11.04
CA GLN A 394 0.28 60.84 9.74
C GLN A 394 1.83 60.92 9.77
N GLU A 395 2.40 61.88 10.49
CA GLU A 395 3.85 61.95 10.73
C GLU A 395 4.41 60.71 11.46
N ILE A 396 3.62 60.04 12.30
CA ILE A 396 4.02 58.77 12.94
C ILE A 396 4.06 57.64 11.89
N GLY A 397 3.09 57.57 10.98
CA GLY A 397 3.11 56.62 9.85
C GLY A 397 4.37 56.76 8.99
N VAL A 398 4.78 58.00 8.68
CA VAL A 398 6.04 58.27 7.95
C VAL A 398 7.25 57.78 8.75
N LYS A 399 7.30 58.02 10.07
CA LYS A 399 8.39 57.54 10.94
C LYS A 399 8.45 56.01 11.02
N ILE A 400 7.30 55.32 11.11
CA ILE A 400 7.21 53.86 11.09
C ILE A 400 7.81 53.32 9.79
N HIS A 401 7.41 53.87 8.64
CA HIS A 401 7.99 53.50 7.34
C HIS A 401 9.50 53.75 7.30
N THR A 402 9.98 54.93 7.75
CA THR A 402 11.43 55.24 7.79
C THR A 402 12.23 54.27 8.65
N VAL A 403 11.72 53.84 9.80
CA VAL A 403 12.38 52.85 10.67
C VAL A 403 12.37 51.46 10.03
N LEU A 404 11.23 51.02 9.47
CA LEU A 404 11.13 49.71 8.82
C LEU A 404 12.02 49.59 7.59
N GLN A 405 12.18 50.65 6.79
CA GLN A 405 13.13 50.67 5.67
C GLN A 405 14.60 50.42 6.08
N GLN A 406 14.95 50.59 7.36
CA GLN A 406 16.28 50.24 7.89
C GLN A 406 16.36 48.78 8.39
N VAL A 407 15.21 48.18 8.76
CA VAL A 407 15.11 46.85 9.40
C VAL A 407 14.74 45.75 8.40
N ILE A 408 13.97 46.06 7.35
CA ILE A 408 13.57 45.11 6.30
C ILE A 408 14.77 44.57 5.50
N PRO A 409 15.72 45.39 4.99
CA PRO A 409 16.82 44.89 4.17
C PRO A 409 17.70 43.81 4.82
N PRO A 410 18.12 43.91 6.10
CA PRO A 410 18.87 42.82 6.74
C PRO A 410 18.01 41.57 6.98
N LEU A 411 16.71 41.69 7.28
CA LEU A 411 15.79 40.55 7.41
C LEU A 411 15.69 39.79 6.08
N VAL A 412 15.38 40.48 4.98
CA VAL A 412 15.30 39.87 3.64
C VAL A 412 16.61 39.20 3.26
N ARG A 413 17.75 39.88 3.46
CA ARG A 413 19.09 39.32 3.21
C ARG A 413 19.33 38.01 3.98
N ASP A 414 18.90 37.94 5.24
CA ASP A 414 19.13 36.78 6.09
C ASP A 414 18.19 35.62 5.73
N VAL A 415 16.96 35.89 5.25
CA VAL A 415 16.07 34.90 4.62
C VAL A 415 16.65 34.37 3.31
N THR A 416 17.12 35.24 2.40
CA THR A 416 17.79 34.83 1.16
C THR A 416 19.08 34.03 1.42
N LYS A 417 19.78 34.32 2.51
CA LYS A 417 20.92 33.52 2.97
C LYS A 417 20.45 32.12 3.41
N GLY A 418 19.33 32.04 4.13
CA GLY A 418 18.64 30.78 4.46
C GLY A 418 18.35 29.93 3.22
N ARG A 419 17.80 30.52 2.15
CA ARG A 419 17.56 29.80 0.88
C ARG A 419 18.83 29.14 0.33
N LYS A 420 19.93 29.89 0.27
CA LYS A 420 21.22 29.38 -0.26
C LYS A 420 21.80 28.24 0.58
N GLU A 421 21.64 28.30 1.91
CA GLU A 421 22.01 27.20 2.79
C GLU A 421 21.13 25.97 2.53
N PHE A 422 19.80 26.12 2.41
CA PHE A 422 18.89 25.02 2.10
C PHE A 422 19.12 24.42 0.70
N GLU A 423 19.36 25.23 -0.32
CA GLU A 423 19.77 24.79 -1.66
C GLU A 423 21.05 23.95 -1.60
N THR A 424 22.07 24.44 -0.88
CA THR A 424 23.33 23.72 -0.67
C THR A 424 23.13 22.39 0.06
N ARG A 425 22.29 22.35 1.11
CA ARG A 425 21.98 21.13 1.87
C ARG A 425 21.14 20.14 1.07
N SER A 426 20.14 20.61 0.32
CA SER A 426 19.34 19.83 -0.62
C SER A 426 20.24 19.17 -1.68
N GLY A 427 21.16 19.94 -2.27
CA GLY A 427 22.19 19.41 -3.18
C GLY A 427 23.06 18.33 -2.54
N GLN A 428 23.55 18.54 -1.32
CA GLN A 428 24.32 17.52 -0.57
C GLN A 428 23.50 16.23 -0.38
N ILE A 429 22.25 16.33 0.07
CA ILE A 429 21.36 15.19 0.29
C ILE A 429 21.09 14.45 -1.01
N ARG A 430 20.77 15.16 -2.10
CA ARG A 430 20.61 14.56 -3.43
C ARG A 430 21.85 13.79 -3.87
N THR A 431 23.05 14.37 -3.74
CA THR A 431 24.29 13.63 -4.10
C THR A 431 24.57 12.42 -3.21
N LEU A 432 24.06 12.40 -1.96
CA LEU A 432 24.14 11.24 -1.09
C LEU A 432 23.15 10.15 -1.55
N ILE A 433 21.93 10.53 -1.87
CA ILE A 433 20.90 9.63 -2.40
C ILE A 433 21.34 9.03 -3.74
N ASP A 434 21.87 9.82 -4.68
CA ASP A 434 22.38 9.35 -5.98
C ASP A 434 23.52 8.32 -5.80
N LYS A 435 24.42 8.53 -4.83
CA LYS A 435 25.47 7.56 -4.46
C LYS A 435 24.88 6.26 -3.90
N VAL A 436 23.88 6.36 -3.03
CA VAL A 436 23.19 5.19 -2.45
C VAL A 436 22.43 4.42 -3.52
N ILE A 437 21.72 5.10 -4.44
CA ILE A 437 21.05 4.49 -5.60
C ILE A 437 22.07 3.74 -6.48
N SER A 438 23.22 4.37 -6.76
CA SER A 438 24.30 3.76 -7.55
C SER A 438 24.89 2.52 -6.87
N ASP A 439 25.18 2.59 -5.57
CA ASP A 439 25.71 1.45 -4.80
C ASP A 439 24.69 0.31 -4.68
N ILE A 440 23.42 0.61 -4.39
CA ILE A 440 22.32 -0.36 -4.40
C ILE A 440 22.20 -1.04 -5.76
N HIS A 441 22.25 -0.28 -6.87
CA HIS A 441 22.20 -0.85 -8.21
C HIS A 441 23.39 -1.78 -8.49
N MET A 442 24.61 -1.36 -8.16
CA MET A 442 25.83 -2.15 -8.36
C MET A 442 25.87 -3.42 -7.48
N ARG A 443 25.44 -3.33 -6.21
CA ARG A 443 25.26 -4.48 -5.31
C ARG A 443 24.24 -5.46 -5.89
N THR A 444 23.11 -4.97 -6.38
CA THR A 444 22.07 -5.81 -6.98
C THR A 444 22.55 -6.51 -8.24
N LEU A 445 23.22 -5.82 -9.16
CA LEU A 445 23.82 -6.47 -10.34
C LEU A 445 24.73 -7.63 -9.91
N ARG A 446 25.66 -7.37 -8.99
CA ARG A 446 26.61 -8.36 -8.47
C ARG A 446 25.93 -9.52 -7.72
N SER A 447 24.84 -9.24 -7.00
CA SER A 447 24.00 -10.24 -6.33
C SER A 447 23.27 -11.11 -7.36
N THR A 448 22.62 -10.51 -8.35
CA THR A 448 21.93 -11.26 -9.43
C THR A 448 22.88 -12.11 -10.26
N GLN A 449 24.10 -11.62 -10.53
CA GLN A 449 25.17 -12.41 -11.16
C GLN A 449 25.57 -13.63 -10.31
N SER A 450 25.68 -13.48 -8.98
CA SER A 450 26.01 -14.64 -8.12
C SER A 450 24.95 -15.76 -8.17
N PHE A 451 23.68 -15.43 -8.40
CA PHE A 451 22.63 -16.43 -8.64
C PHE A 451 22.75 -17.09 -10.03
N GLU A 452 23.17 -16.34 -11.05
CA GLU A 452 23.48 -16.89 -12.38
C GLU A 452 24.71 -17.81 -12.34
N ASP A 453 25.82 -17.39 -11.72
CA ASP A 453 27.04 -18.20 -11.57
C ASP A 453 26.76 -19.56 -10.91
N VAL A 454 25.94 -19.57 -9.85
CA VAL A 454 25.50 -20.80 -9.17
C VAL A 454 24.62 -21.65 -10.09
N TYR A 455 23.72 -21.03 -10.86
CA TYR A 455 22.85 -21.74 -11.78
C TYR A 455 23.60 -22.33 -12.99
N GLU A 456 24.55 -21.62 -13.58
CA GLU A 456 25.37 -22.15 -14.67
C GLU A 456 26.25 -23.31 -14.19
N LYS A 457 26.95 -23.11 -13.06
CA LYS A 457 27.95 -24.06 -12.54
C LYS A 457 27.34 -25.33 -11.96
N PHE A 458 26.15 -25.26 -11.35
CA PHE A 458 25.50 -26.41 -10.72
C PHE A 458 24.17 -26.81 -11.36
N GLY A 459 23.41 -25.86 -11.92
CA GLY A 459 22.06 -26.12 -12.46
C GLY A 459 22.05 -26.98 -13.72
N SER A 460 22.99 -26.76 -14.64
CA SER A 460 23.13 -27.54 -15.88
C SER A 460 23.29 -29.04 -15.60
N GLY A 461 24.37 -29.43 -14.90
CA GLY A 461 24.62 -30.82 -14.51
C GLY A 461 23.52 -31.41 -13.63
N ARG A 462 22.98 -30.65 -12.66
CA ARG A 462 21.90 -31.09 -11.77
C ARG A 462 20.63 -31.47 -12.53
N SER A 463 20.23 -30.66 -13.52
CA SER A 463 19.02 -30.90 -14.31
C SER A 463 19.14 -32.18 -15.15
N TYR A 464 20.27 -32.37 -15.84
CA TYR A 464 20.52 -33.60 -16.62
C TYR A 464 20.59 -34.85 -15.73
N VAL A 465 21.31 -34.79 -14.60
CA VAL A 465 21.42 -35.93 -13.67
C VAL A 465 20.06 -36.28 -13.07
N ASN A 466 19.26 -35.30 -12.64
CA ASN A 466 17.93 -35.55 -12.07
C ASN A 466 16.92 -36.03 -13.12
N ALA A 467 17.00 -35.53 -14.36
CA ALA A 467 16.19 -36.04 -15.47
C ALA A 467 16.53 -37.51 -15.79
N PHE A 468 17.82 -37.84 -15.91
CA PHE A 468 18.28 -39.21 -16.13
C PHE A 468 17.86 -40.16 -15.01
N ALA A 469 18.04 -39.76 -13.75
CA ALA A 469 17.61 -40.54 -12.59
C ALA A 469 16.09 -40.75 -12.55
N SER A 470 15.30 -39.71 -12.88
CA SER A 470 13.84 -39.80 -12.95
C SER A 470 13.38 -40.76 -14.06
N ILE A 471 14.02 -40.71 -15.24
CA ILE A 471 13.75 -41.65 -16.35
C ILE A 471 14.08 -43.08 -15.93
N LEU A 472 15.24 -43.31 -15.30
CA LEU A 472 15.65 -44.64 -14.84
C LEU A 472 14.66 -45.22 -13.81
N ILE A 473 14.21 -44.41 -12.85
CA ILE A 473 13.20 -44.79 -11.86
C ILE A 473 11.87 -45.16 -12.53
N ILE A 474 11.43 -44.39 -13.54
CA ILE A 474 10.21 -44.69 -14.32
C ILE A 474 10.37 -45.99 -15.11
N THR A 475 11.51 -46.22 -15.76
CA THR A 475 11.79 -47.48 -16.49
C THR A 475 11.75 -48.69 -15.55
N VAL A 476 12.35 -48.59 -14.36
CA VAL A 476 12.28 -49.65 -13.33
C VAL A 476 10.84 -49.85 -12.87
N ALA A 477 10.08 -48.79 -12.63
CA ALA A 477 8.66 -48.89 -12.26
C ALA A 477 7.84 -49.60 -13.36
N ILE A 478 8.08 -49.32 -14.64
CA ILE A 478 7.42 -50.00 -15.77
C ILE A 478 7.76 -51.50 -15.78
N ILE A 479 9.03 -51.89 -15.59
CA ILE A 479 9.45 -53.30 -15.53
C ILE A 479 8.76 -54.02 -14.36
N VAL A 480 8.66 -53.38 -13.20
CA VAL A 480 7.99 -53.94 -12.01
C VAL A 480 6.46 -54.03 -12.21
N ILE A 481 5.85 -53.08 -12.91
CA ILE A 481 4.43 -53.13 -13.31
C ILE A 481 4.18 -54.30 -14.28
N VAL A 482 5.04 -54.50 -15.29
CA VAL A 482 4.95 -55.65 -16.19
C VAL A 482 5.10 -56.97 -15.42
N ALA A 483 6.05 -57.06 -14.49
CA ALA A 483 6.21 -58.23 -13.63
C ALA A 483 4.97 -58.51 -12.76
N LEU A 484 4.29 -57.46 -12.25
CA LEU A 484 3.04 -57.59 -11.52
C LEU A 484 1.89 -58.08 -12.43
N ILE A 485 1.75 -57.52 -13.63
CA ILE A 485 0.73 -57.95 -14.61
C ILE A 485 0.95 -59.42 -15.00
N CYS A 486 2.19 -59.81 -15.32
CA CYS A 486 2.54 -61.21 -15.61
C CYS A 486 2.25 -62.15 -14.41
N SER A 487 2.46 -61.67 -13.18
CA SER A 487 2.17 -62.45 -11.95
C SER A 487 0.67 -62.59 -11.68
N CYS A 488 -0.15 -61.58 -12.01
CA CYS A 488 -1.60 -61.62 -11.85
C CYS A 488 -2.31 -62.42 -12.96
N CYS A 489 -1.80 -62.39 -14.19
CA CYS A 489 -2.38 -63.10 -15.33
C CYS A 489 -1.87 -64.55 -15.49
N GLY A 490 -0.78 -64.93 -14.83
CA GLY A 490 -0.13 -66.23 -14.98
C GLY A 490 -0.77 -67.38 -14.18
N ARG A 491 -1.80 -68.03 -14.72
CA ARG A 491 -2.29 -69.34 -14.21
C ARG A 491 -1.61 -70.57 -14.83
N LEU A 492 -0.69 -70.41 -15.77
CA LEU A 492 0.16 -71.50 -16.27
C LEU A 492 1.56 -71.42 -15.66
N ALA A 493 1.99 -72.52 -15.07
CA ALA A 493 3.39 -72.74 -14.73
C ALA A 493 4.23 -72.82 -16.02
N VAL A 494 5.51 -72.41 -15.92
CA VAL A 494 6.48 -72.22 -17.02
C VAL A 494 6.23 -70.93 -17.82
N GLY A 495 7.00 -69.89 -17.48
CA GLY A 495 7.00 -68.61 -18.20
C GLY A 495 7.90 -67.53 -17.58
N ALA A 496 7.95 -67.46 -16.23
CA ALA A 496 8.73 -66.44 -15.51
C ALA A 496 10.27 -66.62 -15.59
N THR A 497 10.77 -67.77 -16.05
CA THR A 497 12.22 -68.04 -16.13
C THR A 497 12.86 -67.65 -17.47
N CYS A 498 12.08 -67.39 -18.53
CA CYS A 498 12.65 -67.13 -19.86
C CYS A 498 13.05 -65.66 -20.08
N LEU A 499 12.30 -64.69 -19.53
CA LEU A 499 12.55 -63.27 -19.82
C LEU A 499 13.77 -62.66 -19.09
N LEU A 500 14.25 -63.28 -17.99
CA LEU A 500 15.44 -62.79 -17.27
C LEU A 500 16.77 -63.38 -17.77
N ILE A 501 16.75 -64.44 -18.60
CA ILE A 501 17.97 -65.09 -19.09
C ILE A 501 18.53 -64.37 -20.34
N GLN A 502 17.69 -63.64 -21.09
CA GLN A 502 18.04 -63.16 -22.43
C GLN A 502 18.87 -61.87 -22.47
N PHE A 503 19.14 -61.21 -21.34
CA PHE A 503 19.91 -59.95 -21.28
C PHE A 503 21.25 -60.01 -20.53
N HIS A 504 21.63 -61.13 -19.89
CA HIS A 504 22.82 -61.13 -19.00
C HIS A 504 23.67 -62.42 -18.93
N CYS A 505 23.60 -63.34 -19.90
CA CYS A 505 24.57 -64.43 -19.98
C CYS A 505 24.93 -64.85 -21.43
N PRO A 506 26.14 -64.55 -21.93
CA PRO A 506 26.63 -65.05 -23.22
C PRO A 506 27.34 -66.42 -23.12
N ILE A 507 27.35 -67.06 -21.94
CA ILE A 507 28.11 -68.29 -21.66
C ILE A 507 27.14 -69.44 -21.35
N CYS A 508 26.41 -69.93 -22.37
CA CYS A 508 25.76 -71.25 -22.39
C CYS A 508 25.08 -71.57 -23.75
N MET A 509 25.81 -71.48 -24.87
CA MET A 509 25.39 -72.17 -26.11
C MET A 509 26.02 -73.57 -26.15
N GLY A 510 25.20 -74.62 -26.08
CA GLY A 510 25.70 -76.00 -26.00
C GLY A 510 24.66 -77.11 -26.02
N ALA A 511 24.09 -77.37 -27.21
CA ALA A 511 23.41 -78.63 -27.58
C ALA A 511 22.02 -78.92 -26.92
N PRO A 512 21.23 -79.92 -27.37
CA PRO A 512 20.08 -79.61 -28.22
C PRO A 512 18.73 -80.20 -27.77
N ILE A 513 17.68 -79.85 -28.52
CA ILE A 513 16.27 -80.19 -28.31
C ILE A 513 15.97 -81.64 -28.74
N VAL A 514 15.19 -82.37 -27.94
CA VAL A 514 14.43 -83.57 -28.36
C VAL A 514 12.99 -83.44 -27.82
N PRO A 515 11.94 -83.52 -28.66
CA PRO A 515 10.55 -83.53 -28.22
C PRO A 515 10.06 -84.97 -28.01
N ASP A 516 9.25 -85.18 -26.96
CA ASP A 516 8.68 -86.50 -26.64
C ASP A 516 7.14 -86.52 -26.69
N LEU A 517 6.60 -87.74 -26.81
CA LEU A 517 5.28 -88.07 -27.38
C LEU A 517 3.99 -87.65 -26.63
N VAL A 518 2.89 -87.70 -27.40
CA VAL A 518 1.47 -87.51 -27.06
C VAL A 518 0.87 -88.76 -26.37
N PRO A 519 -0.10 -88.60 -25.46
CA PRO A 519 -1.49 -89.08 -25.67
C PRO A 519 -2.53 -88.03 -25.24
N GLY A 520 -3.79 -87.97 -25.69
CA GLY A 520 -4.58 -88.80 -26.61
C GLY A 520 -6.10 -88.58 -26.32
N GLN A 521 -6.99 -88.86 -27.30
CA GLN A 521 -8.47 -88.60 -27.33
C GLN A 521 -8.89 -87.17 -27.75
N GLY A 522 -9.84 -86.96 -28.70
CA GLY A 522 -10.47 -87.93 -29.61
C GLY A 522 -11.41 -87.31 -30.68
N ASN A 523 -11.24 -87.75 -31.93
CA ASN A 523 -12.18 -87.82 -33.08
C ASN A 523 -13.31 -86.76 -33.27
N ARG A 524 -13.34 -86.05 -34.42
CA ARG A 524 -13.99 -86.50 -35.68
C ARG A 524 -13.92 -85.50 -36.87
N PHE A 525 -13.55 -86.06 -38.04
CA PHE A 525 -14.07 -85.81 -39.41
C PHE A 525 -13.59 -84.62 -40.30
N LEU A 526 -12.86 -85.02 -41.37
CA LEU A 526 -12.93 -84.61 -42.81
C LEU A 526 -12.77 -83.14 -43.24
N ALA A 527 -12.19 -82.79 -44.41
CA ALA A 527 -11.32 -83.45 -45.39
C ALA A 527 -10.86 -82.42 -46.47
N GLY A 528 -9.82 -82.74 -47.25
CA GLY A 528 -9.37 -81.95 -48.43
C GLY A 528 -8.19 -81.01 -48.11
N ARG A 529 -6.96 -81.13 -48.61
CA ARG A 529 -6.28 -81.77 -49.76
C ARG A 529 -5.92 -80.80 -50.90
N ASN A 530 -4.60 -80.75 -51.14
CA ASN A 530 -3.84 -80.40 -52.35
C ASN A 530 -3.49 -78.94 -52.65
N ASP A 531 -2.18 -78.80 -52.96
CA ASP A 531 -1.51 -77.93 -53.94
C ASP A 531 -1.60 -76.39 -53.75
N GLY A 532 -0.61 -75.59 -54.12
CA GLY A 532 0.67 -75.89 -54.80
C GLY A 532 1.00 -74.76 -55.79
N ASP A 533 2.11 -74.06 -55.53
CA ASP A 533 2.83 -73.12 -56.41
C ASP A 533 2.15 -71.83 -56.95
N PHE A 534 2.75 -70.71 -56.52
CA PHE A 534 3.40 -69.69 -57.35
C PHE A 534 2.64 -69.04 -58.54
N ILE A 535 2.52 -67.70 -58.50
CA ILE A 535 2.93 -66.78 -59.58
C ILE A 535 2.98 -65.34 -59.06
N ILE A 536 3.94 -64.57 -59.57
CA ILE A 536 4.18 -63.14 -59.29
C ILE A 536 3.46 -62.30 -60.34
N LEU A 537 2.84 -61.18 -59.95
CA LEU A 537 2.64 -60.04 -60.85
C LEU A 537 2.65 -58.70 -60.09
N THR A 538 3.50 -57.80 -60.59
CA THR A 538 3.49 -56.35 -60.40
C THR A 538 2.27 -55.74 -61.15
N ASP A 539 1.88 -54.46 -61.04
CA ASP A 539 2.64 -53.26 -60.64
C ASP A 539 1.75 -52.07 -60.20
N GLN A 540 2.40 -51.04 -59.66
CA GLN A 540 2.05 -49.60 -59.52
C GLN A 540 0.61 -49.06 -59.61
N LEU A 541 0.27 -48.18 -58.65
CA LEU A 541 0.08 -46.70 -58.77
C LEU A 541 -0.65 -46.19 -57.49
N GLU A 542 -0.56 -44.95 -56.99
CA GLU A 542 0.43 -43.85 -56.96
C GLU A 542 -0.18 -42.72 -56.08
N SER A 543 0.63 -41.82 -55.46
CA SER A 543 0.20 -40.54 -54.81
C SER A 543 -0.69 -40.67 -53.53
N GLU A 544 -0.69 -39.84 -52.48
CA GLU A 544 0.15 -38.77 -51.87
C GLU A 544 -0.27 -38.70 -50.36
N SER A 545 0.37 -38.02 -49.39
CA SER A 545 1.69 -37.37 -49.19
C SER A 545 2.01 -37.43 -47.66
N ASN A 546 3.20 -37.17 -47.11
CA ASN A 546 4.24 -36.15 -47.35
C ASN A 546 3.89 -34.69 -46.94
N VAL A 547 3.35 -34.50 -45.72
CA VAL A 547 3.50 -33.21 -44.99
C VAL A 547 3.75 -33.45 -43.50
N LEU A 548 5.02 -33.45 -43.06
CA LEU A 548 5.50 -32.86 -41.78
C LEU A 548 7.00 -33.10 -41.48
N GLU A 549 7.65 -34.07 -42.11
CA GLU A 549 9.06 -34.44 -41.81
C GLU A 549 10.11 -33.61 -42.59
N VAL A 550 9.86 -32.32 -42.81
CA VAL A 550 10.85 -31.36 -43.33
C VAL A 550 10.69 -30.02 -42.61
N LYS A 551 11.12 -29.93 -41.33
CA LYS A 551 11.21 -28.62 -40.64
C LYS A 551 12.25 -28.44 -39.53
N GLU A 552 12.93 -29.49 -39.04
CA GLU A 552 13.93 -29.32 -37.96
C GLU A 552 15.39 -29.20 -38.43
N SER A 553 15.71 -29.53 -39.69
CA SER A 553 17.11 -29.54 -40.18
C SER A 553 17.64 -28.20 -40.74
N GLN A 554 16.86 -27.11 -40.73
CA GLN A 554 17.31 -25.79 -41.23
C GLN A 554 17.39 -24.67 -40.18
N THR A 555 16.76 -24.79 -39.01
CA THR A 555 16.78 -23.71 -37.99
C THR A 555 18.10 -23.66 -37.18
N SER A 556 18.96 -24.67 -37.32
CA SER A 556 20.28 -24.74 -36.67
C SER A 556 21.36 -23.87 -37.36
N ASN A 557 21.11 -23.38 -38.58
CA ASN A 557 22.15 -22.77 -39.42
C ASN A 557 22.04 -21.25 -39.61
N ASN A 558 21.08 -20.57 -38.95
CA ASN A 558 20.83 -19.13 -39.14
C ASN A 558 20.91 -18.28 -37.86
N LYS A 559 21.63 -18.77 -36.82
CA LYS A 559 21.97 -18.01 -35.61
C LYS A 559 23.48 -17.96 -35.31
N ARG A 560 24.30 -18.14 -36.35
CA ARG A 560 25.78 -17.99 -36.31
C ARG A 560 26.28 -16.93 -37.32
N LYS A 561 25.42 -15.96 -37.64
CA LYS A 561 25.71 -14.77 -38.48
C LYS A 561 24.91 -13.54 -38.00
N GLN A 562 25.04 -13.20 -36.73
CA GLN A 562 24.73 -11.84 -36.24
C GLN A 562 25.47 -11.53 -34.92
N GLU A 563 26.78 -11.77 -34.96
CA GLU A 563 27.86 -11.06 -34.25
C GLU A 563 29.01 -10.93 -35.25
#